data_AF-A0A9C8NSF2-F1
#
_entry.id   AF-A0A9C8NSF2-F1
#
_cell.length_a   1.000
_cell.length_b   1.000
_cell.length_c   1.000
_cell.angle_alpha   90.00
_cell.angle_beta   90.00
_cell.angle_gamma   90.00
#
_symmetry.space_group_name_H-M   'P 1'
#
loop_
_entity.id
_entity.type
_entity.pdbx_description
1 polymer ?
#
loop_
_entity_poly.entity_id
_entity_poly.type
_entity_poly.pdbx_seq_one_letter_code
_entity_poly.pdbx_strand_id
1 'polypeptide(L)'
;MHTPVEAHRAFPVVENIRVPIRGMLVLMLVFVILIGPVNMFVLHRRNRRIWLLWTVPAFSLLTCGVVFGYSVLSEGLRGSWRLQVLTVLDETNRRATSIGWMGFYSPLTPAGGLRFSYETELTPQLKQDDWRPPQGSRTVDWTNDQHLASGWVQARVPAYFRFRKSETRRERLAIETDDDGRIVVVNGLGADISRLRLADSAGRIHVAGAIRAGAKAVLEPTDQRVDGSKALATVYSQRWTRSIKQVSNQPAAFLRPGTYLAELMDSPFVESPLKGARATKFQVIVYGISGKADHGN
;
A
#
# COMPACT_ATOMS: atom_id res chain seq x y z
N MET A 1 9.98 -16.63 6.24
CA MET A 1 8.61 -16.09 6.20
C MET A 1 8.34 -15.32 7.48
N HIS A 2 7.48 -14.29 7.46
CA HIS A 2 7.04 -13.61 8.69
C HIS A 2 5.67 -14.12 9.11
N THR A 3 5.40 -14.20 10.42
CA THR A 3 4.04 -14.44 10.91
C THR A 3 3.12 -13.26 10.52
N PRO A 4 1.79 -13.45 10.37
CA PRO A 4 0.87 -12.33 10.08
C PRO A 4 0.96 -11.18 11.08
N VAL A 5 1.26 -11.49 12.35
CA VAL A 5 1.47 -10.48 13.41
C VAL A 5 2.80 -9.74 13.21
N GLU A 6 3.90 -10.43 12.88
CA GLU A 6 5.16 -9.79 12.54
C GLU A 6 5.07 -8.96 11.26
N ALA A 7 4.37 -9.48 10.24
CA ALA A 7 4.11 -8.78 9.00
C ALA A 7 3.32 -7.50 9.25
N HIS A 8 2.28 -7.56 10.10
CA HIS A 8 1.52 -6.39 10.52
C HIS A 8 2.36 -5.38 11.30
N ARG A 9 3.22 -5.82 12.23
CA ARG A 9 4.13 -4.93 12.98
C ARG A 9 5.15 -4.25 12.05
N ALA A 10 5.65 -4.97 11.06
CA ALA A 10 6.62 -4.43 10.10
C ALA A 10 5.97 -3.55 9.02
N PHE A 11 4.73 -3.86 8.64
CA PHE A 11 4.00 -3.27 7.52
C PHE A 11 2.50 -3.12 7.80
N PRO A 12 2.10 -2.20 8.69
CA PRO A 12 0.69 -2.05 9.06
C PRO A 12 -0.11 -1.46 7.89
N VAL A 13 -1.14 -2.18 7.42
CA VAL A 13 -2.07 -1.73 6.36
C VAL A 13 -3.04 -0.66 6.87
N VAL A 14 -3.47 -0.81 8.13
CA VAL A 14 -4.35 0.11 8.84
C VAL A 14 -3.61 0.54 10.10
N GLU A 15 -3.36 1.84 10.26
CA GLU A 15 -2.59 2.40 11.38
C GLU A 15 -3.38 2.38 12.71
N ASN A 16 -4.71 2.28 12.63
CA ASN A 16 -5.62 2.30 13.78
C ASN A 16 -6.66 1.18 13.70
N ILE A 17 -6.27 -0.07 13.93
CA ILE A 17 -7.20 -1.07 14.48
C ILE A 17 -7.32 -0.83 16.01
N ARG A 18 -7.49 0.43 16.43
CA ARG A 18 -8.02 0.72 17.75
C ARG A 18 -9.52 0.64 17.58
N VAL A 19 -10.06 -0.56 17.74
CA VAL A 19 -11.48 -0.71 18.09
C VAL A 19 -11.76 0.36 19.15
N PRO A 20 -12.74 1.26 18.96
CA PRO A 20 -12.99 2.35 19.89
C PRO A 20 -13.62 1.76 21.16
N ILE A 21 -12.80 1.11 21.99
CA ILE A 21 -13.21 0.37 23.18
C ILE A 21 -14.06 1.26 24.07
N ARG A 22 -13.65 2.53 24.24
CA ARG A 22 -14.41 3.53 25.02
C ARG A 22 -15.79 3.80 24.43
N GLY A 23 -15.90 3.93 23.10
CA GLY A 23 -17.18 4.15 22.42
C GLY A 23 -18.11 2.95 22.55
N MET A 24 -17.59 1.73 22.35
CA MET A 24 -18.38 0.50 22.55
C MET A 24 -18.83 0.34 24.00
N LEU A 25 -17.96 0.64 24.97
CA LEU A 25 -18.27 0.50 26.39
C LEU A 25 -19.36 1.51 26.82
N VAL A 26 -19.27 2.76 26.38
CA VAL A 26 -20.33 3.76 26.60
C VAL A 26 -21.64 3.32 25.96
N LEU A 27 -21.61 2.82 24.72
CA LEU A 27 -22.81 2.35 24.04
C LEU A 27 -23.43 1.13 24.73
N MET A 28 -22.61 0.17 25.18
CA MET A 28 -23.08 -0.97 25.98
C MET A 28 -23.70 -0.53 27.31
N LEU A 29 -23.09 0.45 27.98
CA LEU A 29 -23.60 0.99 29.25
C LEU A 29 -24.96 1.66 29.04
N VAL A 30 -25.08 2.51 28.01
CA VAL A 30 -26.34 3.16 27.62
C VAL A 30 -27.42 2.12 27.30
N PHE A 31 -27.06 1.06 26.58
CA PHE A 31 -27.97 -0.03 26.25
C PHE A 31 -28.49 -0.79 27.49
N VAL A 32 -27.60 -1.14 28.42
CA VAL A 32 -27.97 -1.83 29.67
C VAL A 32 -28.88 -0.96 30.53
N ILE A 33 -28.61 0.34 30.61
CA ILE A 33 -29.45 1.31 31.34
C ILE A 33 -30.82 1.45 30.69
N LEU A 34 -30.89 1.51 29.35
CA LEU A 34 -32.14 1.62 28.62
C LEU A 34 -33.03 0.38 28.82
N ILE A 35 -32.48 -0.83 28.67
CA ILE A 35 -33.26 -2.08 28.81
C ILE A 35 -33.62 -2.38 30.26
N GLY A 36 -32.73 -2.11 31.20
CA GLY A 36 -32.94 -2.45 32.61
C GLY A 36 -33.76 -1.38 33.33
N PRO A 37 -33.10 -0.44 34.04
CA PRO A 37 -33.77 0.50 34.93
C PRO A 37 -34.77 1.40 34.22
N VAL A 38 -34.46 1.92 33.03
CA VAL A 38 -35.33 2.88 32.33
C VAL A 38 -36.59 2.20 31.82
N ASN A 39 -36.48 1.11 31.06
CA ASN A 39 -37.64 0.40 30.53
C ASN A 39 -38.54 -0.14 31.66
N MET A 40 -37.94 -0.71 32.72
CA MET A 40 -38.69 -1.25 33.86
C MET A 40 -39.43 -0.14 34.63
N PHE A 41 -38.78 1.00 34.90
CA PHE A 41 -39.40 2.11 35.62
C PHE A 41 -40.57 2.71 34.83
N VAL A 42 -40.41 2.90 33.51
CA VAL A 42 -41.47 3.44 32.64
C VAL A 42 -42.66 2.48 32.53
N LEU A 43 -42.42 1.17 32.36
CA LEU A 43 -43.50 0.18 32.28
C LEU A 43 -44.19 -0.05 33.62
N HIS A 44 -43.45 0.03 34.73
CA HIS A 44 -44.06 -0.07 36.06
C HIS A 44 -45.00 1.12 36.31
N ARG A 45 -44.59 2.33 35.95
CA ARG A 45 -45.43 3.53 36.10
C ARG A 45 -46.68 3.50 35.21
N ARG A 46 -46.65 2.77 34.10
CA ARG A 46 -47.81 2.59 33.18
C ARG A 46 -48.64 1.33 33.41
N ASN A 47 -48.36 0.52 34.44
CA ASN A 47 -49.05 -0.74 34.75
C ASN A 47 -49.17 -1.73 33.57
N ARG A 48 -48.27 -1.64 32.58
CA ARG A 48 -48.30 -2.44 31.33
C ARG A 48 -47.13 -3.41 31.28
N ARG A 49 -46.94 -4.21 32.33
CA ARG A 49 -45.79 -5.13 32.48
C ARG A 49 -45.65 -6.12 31.31
N ILE A 50 -46.76 -6.54 30.69
CA ILE A 50 -46.79 -7.42 29.52
C ILE A 50 -46.09 -6.81 28.28
N TRP A 51 -45.98 -5.48 28.19
CA TRP A 51 -45.28 -4.80 27.08
C TRP A 51 -43.76 -5.03 27.09
N LEU A 52 -43.21 -5.63 28.15
CA LEU A 52 -41.81 -6.09 28.16
C LEU A 52 -41.52 -7.05 26.98
N LEU A 53 -42.51 -7.87 26.59
CA LEU A 53 -42.39 -8.82 25.48
C LEU A 53 -42.10 -8.14 24.13
N TRP A 54 -42.51 -6.89 23.94
CA TRP A 54 -42.28 -6.15 22.70
C TRP A 54 -41.15 -5.12 22.81
N THR A 55 -40.99 -4.49 23.97
CA THR A 55 -39.97 -3.45 24.18
C THR A 55 -38.57 -4.03 24.15
N VAL A 56 -38.34 -5.21 24.73
CA VAL A 56 -37.01 -5.84 24.75
C VAL A 56 -36.53 -6.17 23.31
N PRO A 57 -37.32 -6.86 22.46
CA PRO A 57 -36.96 -7.05 21.05
C PRO A 57 -36.77 -5.73 20.29
N ALA A 58 -37.63 -4.73 20.49
CA ALA A 58 -37.53 -3.44 19.80
C ALA A 58 -36.25 -2.68 20.15
N PHE A 59 -35.88 -2.60 21.43
CA PHE A 59 -34.63 -1.98 21.84
C PHE A 59 -33.40 -2.75 21.36
N SER A 60 -33.49 -4.08 21.30
CA SER A 60 -32.43 -4.93 20.76
C SER A 60 -32.22 -4.65 19.27
N LEU A 61 -33.30 -4.58 18.49
CA LEU A 61 -33.27 -4.23 17.07
C LEU A 61 -32.70 -2.83 16.84
N LEU A 62 -33.17 -1.83 17.61
CA LEU A 62 -32.69 -0.46 17.53
C LEU A 62 -31.18 -0.39 17.80
N THR A 63 -30.71 -1.07 18.83
CA THR A 63 -29.30 -1.02 19.23
C THR A 63 -28.41 -1.73 18.22
N CYS A 64 -28.84 -2.89 17.70
CA CYS A 64 -28.17 -3.54 16.58
C CYS A 64 -28.06 -2.59 15.38
N GLY A 65 -29.14 -1.87 15.05
CA GLY A 65 -29.15 -0.87 13.98
C GLY A 65 -28.17 0.27 14.22
N VAL A 66 -28.11 0.81 15.44
CA VAL A 66 -27.18 1.89 15.81
C VAL A 66 -25.73 1.42 15.75
N VAL A 67 -25.41 0.25 16.29
CA VAL A 67 -24.06 -0.33 16.25
C VAL A 67 -23.62 -0.61 14.82
N PHE A 68 -24.51 -1.21 14.03
CA PHE A 68 -24.26 -1.49 12.62
C PHE A 68 -24.03 -0.19 11.83
N GLY A 69 -24.92 0.79 12.01
CA GLY A 69 -24.80 2.10 11.38
C GLY A 69 -23.49 2.79 11.75
N TYR A 70 -23.15 2.81 13.04
CA TYR A 70 -21.88 3.38 13.52
C TYR A 70 -20.67 2.65 12.92
N SER A 71 -20.69 1.32 12.84
CA SER A 71 -19.60 0.53 12.24
C SER A 71 -19.42 0.87 10.75
N VAL A 72 -20.51 0.96 9.99
CA VAL A 72 -20.47 1.30 8.56
C VAL A 72 -19.99 2.74 8.33
N LEU A 73 -20.43 3.70 9.14
CA LEU A 73 -20.03 5.11 9.05
C LEU A 73 -18.58 5.34 9.47
N SER A 74 -18.08 4.61 10.47
CA SER A 74 -16.72 4.80 11.01
C SER A 74 -15.63 4.02 10.24
N GLU A 75 -15.89 2.77 9.84
CA GLU A 75 -14.91 1.96 9.09
C GLU A 75 -15.00 2.22 7.57
N GLY A 76 -16.17 2.63 7.08
CA GLY A 76 -16.48 2.64 5.65
C GLY A 76 -16.65 1.22 5.09
N LEU A 77 -17.16 1.13 3.86
CA LEU A 77 -17.33 -0.14 3.15
C LEU A 77 -16.14 -0.49 2.24
N ARG A 78 -15.21 0.44 2.06
CA ARG A 78 -14.08 0.28 1.13
C ARG A 78 -12.91 -0.37 1.83
N GLY A 79 -12.33 -1.38 1.17
CA GLY A 79 -11.06 -1.96 1.60
C GLY A 79 -9.93 -0.93 1.58
N SER A 80 -8.94 -1.15 2.43
CA SER A 80 -7.70 -0.40 2.50
C SER A 80 -6.55 -1.24 1.99
N TRP A 81 -5.63 -0.62 1.27
CA TRP A 81 -4.42 -1.31 0.84
C TRP A 81 -3.18 -0.43 0.93
N ARG A 82 -2.04 -1.11 1.09
CA ARG A 82 -0.74 -0.50 1.29
C ARG A 82 0.27 -1.14 0.36
N LEU A 83 1.15 -0.32 -0.21
CA LEU A 83 2.21 -0.75 -1.12
C LEU A 83 3.56 -0.16 -0.73
N GLN A 84 4.59 -0.99 -0.75
CA GLN A 84 5.98 -0.56 -0.74
C GLN A 84 6.74 -1.34 -1.80
N VAL A 85 7.28 -0.63 -2.78
CA VAL A 85 7.90 -1.23 -3.96
C VAL A 85 9.15 -0.47 -4.34
N LEU A 86 10.15 -1.22 -4.79
CA LEU A 86 11.29 -0.70 -5.52
C LEU A 86 11.21 -1.28 -6.94
N THR A 87 11.19 -0.38 -7.91
CA THR A 87 11.22 -0.69 -9.34
C THR A 87 12.56 -0.29 -9.90
N VAL A 88 13.24 -1.22 -10.54
CA VAL A 88 14.40 -0.92 -11.39
C VAL A 88 13.91 -0.75 -12.81
N LEU A 89 14.10 0.45 -13.35
CA LEU A 89 13.70 0.80 -14.70
C LEU A 89 14.97 0.92 -15.57
N ASP A 90 15.14 -0.05 -16.46
CA ASP A 90 16.14 0.01 -17.51
C ASP A 90 15.51 0.64 -18.75
N GLU A 91 15.81 1.92 -18.97
CA GLU A 91 15.23 2.69 -20.07
C GLU A 91 15.80 2.27 -21.43
N THR A 92 17.03 1.76 -21.46
CA THR A 92 17.71 1.27 -22.67
C THR A 92 17.04 0.00 -23.18
N ASN A 93 16.85 -0.97 -22.30
CA ASN A 93 16.23 -2.25 -22.63
C ASN A 93 14.70 -2.24 -22.49
N ARG A 94 14.10 -1.10 -22.12
CA ARG A 94 12.66 -0.91 -21.95
C ARG A 94 12.05 -1.93 -20.99
N ARG A 95 12.69 -2.12 -19.84
CA ARG A 95 12.31 -3.16 -18.87
C ARG A 95 12.16 -2.58 -17.48
N ALA A 96 11.03 -2.85 -16.84
CA ALA A 96 10.78 -2.53 -15.45
C ALA A 96 10.76 -3.83 -14.63
N THR A 97 11.56 -3.88 -13.56
CA THR A 97 11.57 -5.01 -12.61
C THR A 97 11.26 -4.49 -11.22
N SER A 98 10.12 -4.91 -10.69
CA SER A 98 9.56 -4.47 -9.42
C SER A 98 9.65 -5.58 -8.39
N ILE A 99 10.10 -5.23 -7.18
CA ILE A 99 9.96 -6.07 -6.00
C ILE A 99 9.28 -5.29 -4.90
N GLY A 100 8.27 -5.88 -4.28
CA GLY A 100 7.43 -5.12 -3.37
C GLY A 100 6.62 -5.95 -2.41
N TRP A 101 6.10 -5.26 -1.40
CA TRP A 101 5.21 -5.78 -0.39
C TRP A 101 3.89 -5.07 -0.51
N MET A 102 2.81 -5.85 -0.57
CA MET A 102 1.46 -5.34 -0.54
C MET A 102 0.72 -5.94 0.64
N GLY A 103 -0.15 -5.13 1.22
CA GLY A 103 -1.02 -5.55 2.30
C GLY A 103 -2.44 -5.05 2.07
N PHE A 104 -3.41 -5.90 2.37
CA PHE A 104 -4.83 -5.66 2.18
C PHE A 104 -5.55 -5.80 3.50
N TYR A 105 -6.52 -4.93 3.73
CA TYR A 105 -7.48 -5.04 4.80
C TYR A 105 -8.85 -4.66 4.26
N SER A 106 -9.86 -5.48 4.46
CA SER A 106 -11.21 -5.16 4.00
C SER A 106 -12.23 -5.45 5.10
N PRO A 107 -13.13 -4.49 5.43
CA PRO A 107 -14.21 -4.75 6.38
C PRO A 107 -15.15 -5.87 5.92
N LEU A 108 -15.36 -5.98 4.61
CA LEU A 108 -16.15 -7.03 3.96
C LEU A 108 -15.25 -7.88 3.06
N THR A 109 -15.51 -9.19 2.99
CA THR A 109 -14.81 -10.08 2.06
C THR A 109 -15.04 -9.60 0.62
N PRO A 110 -13.98 -9.29 -0.16
CA PRO A 110 -14.15 -8.82 -1.54
C PRO A 110 -14.74 -9.92 -2.42
N ALA A 111 -15.94 -9.71 -2.95
CA ALA A 111 -16.62 -10.69 -3.80
C ALA A 111 -15.84 -11.01 -5.09
N GLY A 112 -15.08 -10.02 -5.61
CA GLY A 112 -14.28 -10.16 -6.82
C GLY A 112 -12.87 -10.68 -6.60
N GLY A 113 -12.47 -11.04 -5.38
CA GLY A 113 -11.11 -11.49 -5.08
C GLY A 113 -10.02 -10.44 -5.39
N LEU A 114 -8.79 -10.90 -5.62
CA LEU A 114 -7.67 -10.09 -6.08
C LEU A 114 -7.24 -10.52 -7.48
N ARG A 115 -6.92 -9.56 -8.35
CA ARG A 115 -6.52 -9.84 -9.74
C ARG A 115 -5.13 -9.29 -10.02
N PHE A 116 -4.29 -10.11 -10.66
CA PHE A 116 -2.92 -9.78 -11.00
C PHE A 116 -2.56 -10.26 -12.41
N SER A 117 -1.60 -9.58 -13.03
CA SER A 117 -0.98 -10.05 -14.28
C SER A 117 -0.25 -11.39 -14.08
N TYR A 118 -0.13 -12.17 -15.15
CA TYR A 118 0.69 -13.39 -15.18
C TYR A 118 2.18 -13.13 -14.93
N GLU A 119 2.65 -11.91 -15.19
CA GLU A 119 4.03 -11.49 -14.92
C GLU A 119 4.31 -11.24 -13.44
N THR A 120 3.25 -11.24 -12.60
CA THR A 120 3.34 -11.01 -11.17
C THR A 120 3.44 -12.35 -10.43
N GLU A 121 4.61 -12.60 -9.85
CA GLU A 121 4.80 -13.67 -8.87
C GLU A 121 4.31 -13.18 -7.51
N LEU A 122 3.42 -13.92 -6.85
CA LEU A 122 2.93 -13.62 -5.50
C LEU A 122 3.39 -14.68 -4.51
N THR A 123 3.99 -14.24 -3.41
CA THR A 123 4.29 -15.08 -2.25
C THR A 123 3.43 -14.64 -1.06
N PRO A 124 2.34 -15.36 -0.74
CA PRO A 124 1.51 -15.02 0.39
C PRO A 124 2.30 -15.17 1.70
N GLN A 125 2.17 -14.20 2.62
CA GLN A 125 2.81 -14.26 3.94
C GLN A 125 1.83 -14.85 4.95
N LEU A 126 1.53 -16.13 4.74
CA LEU A 126 0.68 -16.93 5.60
C LEU A 126 1.56 -17.72 6.57
N LYS A 127 1.12 -17.84 7.81
CA LYS A 127 1.68 -18.88 8.69
C LYS A 127 1.05 -20.19 8.25
N GLN A 128 1.84 -21.10 7.68
CA GLN A 128 1.49 -22.50 7.66
C GLN A 128 1.74 -22.98 9.09
N ASP A 129 0.70 -23.06 9.91
CA ASP A 129 0.81 -23.87 11.12
C ASP A 129 0.87 -25.31 10.62
N ASP A 130 2.03 -25.97 10.73
CA ASP A 130 2.29 -27.31 10.18
C ASP A 130 1.30 -28.40 10.64
N TRP A 131 0.46 -28.07 11.63
CA TRP A 131 -0.55 -28.95 12.23
C TRP A 131 -2.01 -28.55 11.99
N ARG A 132 -2.29 -27.41 11.35
CA ARG A 132 -3.67 -26.99 11.03
C ARG A 132 -3.80 -26.70 9.54
N PRO A 133 -4.66 -27.44 8.81
CA PRO A 133 -4.99 -27.05 7.45
C PRO A 133 -5.52 -25.60 7.46
N PRO A 134 -5.23 -24.81 6.42
CA PRO A 134 -5.76 -23.45 6.30
C PRO A 134 -7.26 -23.44 6.61
N GLN A 135 -7.71 -22.51 7.47
CA GLN A 135 -9.14 -22.32 7.68
C GLN A 135 -9.77 -21.78 6.39
N GLY A 136 -10.33 -22.68 5.59
CA GLY A 136 -11.01 -22.39 4.33
C GLY A 136 -10.23 -22.82 3.09
N SER A 137 -10.98 -23.25 2.07
CA SER A 137 -10.46 -23.47 0.73
C SER A 137 -10.03 -22.13 0.11
N ARG A 138 -8.89 -22.15 -0.59
CA ARG A 138 -8.45 -21.03 -1.43
C ARG A 138 -8.56 -21.44 -2.87
N THR A 139 -9.15 -20.57 -3.67
CA THR A 139 -9.30 -20.82 -5.11
C THR A 139 -8.50 -19.80 -5.88
N VAL A 140 -7.84 -20.26 -6.93
CA VAL A 140 -7.17 -19.41 -7.91
C VAL A 140 -7.72 -19.80 -9.26
N ASP A 141 -8.21 -18.82 -10.00
CA ASP A 141 -8.62 -18.95 -11.40
C ASP A 141 -7.48 -18.38 -12.26
N TRP A 142 -7.04 -19.17 -13.24
CA TRP A 142 -5.98 -18.84 -14.19
C TRP A 142 -6.49 -18.77 -15.64
N THR A 143 -7.81 -18.64 -15.83
CA THR A 143 -8.41 -18.67 -17.16
C THR A 143 -8.00 -17.45 -18.00
N ASN A 144 -8.00 -16.24 -17.40
CA ASN A 144 -7.74 -14.98 -18.10
C ASN A 144 -6.57 -14.19 -17.52
N ASP A 145 -6.39 -14.28 -16.20
CA ASP A 145 -5.39 -13.59 -15.42
C ASP A 145 -5.10 -14.39 -14.15
N GLN A 146 -4.17 -13.93 -13.30
CA GLN A 146 -3.97 -14.54 -11.99
C GLN A 146 -5.04 -14.02 -11.02
N HIS A 147 -6.19 -14.70 -10.98
CA HIS A 147 -7.34 -14.31 -10.16
C HIS A 147 -7.41 -15.12 -8.86
N LEU A 148 -7.01 -14.49 -7.76
CA LEU A 148 -7.16 -15.01 -6.41
C LEU A 148 -8.63 -14.87 -5.97
N ALA A 149 -9.49 -15.77 -6.46
CA ALA A 149 -10.94 -15.65 -6.43
C ALA A 149 -11.54 -15.71 -5.02
N SER A 150 -11.13 -16.66 -4.17
CA SER A 150 -11.68 -16.80 -2.81
C SER A 150 -10.65 -17.29 -1.78
N GLY A 151 -10.86 -16.92 -0.51
CA GLY A 151 -10.05 -17.37 0.63
C GLY A 151 -8.70 -16.65 0.82
N TRP A 152 -8.36 -15.70 -0.05
CA TRP A 152 -7.10 -14.95 -0.01
C TRP A 152 -7.15 -13.65 0.79
N VAL A 153 -8.32 -12.99 0.80
CA VAL A 153 -8.62 -11.82 1.64
C VAL A 153 -9.92 -12.12 2.40
N GLN A 154 -9.89 -12.00 3.71
CA GLN A 154 -11.05 -12.24 4.58
C GLN A 154 -11.48 -10.95 5.28
N ALA A 155 -12.77 -10.85 5.57
CA ALA A 155 -13.31 -9.72 6.33
C ALA A 155 -12.54 -9.51 7.64
N ARG A 156 -12.07 -8.28 7.85
CA ARG A 156 -11.35 -7.81 9.06
C ARG A 156 -10.05 -8.55 9.38
N VAL A 157 -9.52 -9.37 8.47
CA VAL A 157 -8.22 -10.04 8.61
C VAL A 157 -7.24 -9.44 7.61
N PRO A 158 -6.09 -8.89 8.05
CA PRO A 158 -5.10 -8.35 7.12
C PRO A 158 -4.41 -9.48 6.35
N ALA A 159 -4.33 -9.34 5.03
CA ALA A 159 -3.62 -10.24 4.13
C ALA A 159 -2.37 -9.56 3.59
N TYR A 160 -1.26 -10.29 3.49
CA TYR A 160 0.03 -9.75 3.05
C TYR A 160 0.63 -10.61 1.95
N PHE A 161 1.12 -9.98 0.89
CA PHE A 161 1.76 -10.65 -0.24
C PHE A 161 3.06 -9.96 -0.58
N ARG A 162 4.14 -10.74 -0.66
CA ARG A 162 5.33 -10.29 -1.37
C ARG A 162 5.09 -10.51 -2.84
N PHE A 163 5.61 -9.62 -3.66
CA PHE A 163 5.51 -9.80 -5.10
C PHE A 163 6.81 -9.44 -5.80
N ARG A 164 6.97 -10.07 -6.97
CA ARG A 164 7.98 -9.75 -7.95
C ARG A 164 7.30 -9.65 -9.30
N LYS A 165 7.67 -8.65 -10.08
CA LYS A 165 7.14 -8.46 -11.42
C LYS A 165 8.25 -8.00 -12.33
N SER A 166 8.31 -8.51 -13.54
CA SER A 166 9.22 -8.02 -14.57
C SER A 166 8.45 -7.91 -15.88
N GLU A 167 8.41 -6.69 -16.42
CA GLU A 167 7.56 -6.36 -17.57
C GLU A 167 8.24 -5.38 -18.51
N THR A 168 7.82 -5.38 -19.78
CA THR A 168 8.30 -4.40 -20.77
C THR A 168 7.58 -3.08 -20.59
N ARG A 169 8.34 -1.99 -20.39
CA ARG A 169 7.83 -0.65 -20.09
C ARG A 169 8.61 0.42 -20.85
N ARG A 170 7.91 1.48 -21.25
CA ARG A 170 8.45 2.57 -22.10
C ARG A 170 8.54 3.92 -21.40
N GLU A 171 7.97 3.97 -20.19
CA GLU A 171 8.13 5.04 -19.23
C GLU A 171 9.61 5.35 -19.06
N ARG A 172 9.92 6.64 -18.99
CA ARG A 172 11.30 7.14 -18.89
C ARG A 172 11.32 8.56 -18.35
N LEU A 173 12.46 8.99 -17.84
CA LEU A 173 12.73 10.41 -17.67
C LEU A 173 13.44 10.94 -18.92
N ALA A 174 12.86 11.95 -19.58
CA ALA A 174 13.58 12.63 -20.63
C ALA A 174 14.53 13.63 -19.96
N ILE A 175 15.83 13.38 -20.08
CA ILE A 175 16.88 14.24 -19.53
C ILE A 175 17.46 15.06 -20.69
N GLU A 176 17.43 16.38 -20.52
CA GLU A 176 17.94 17.38 -21.46
C GLU A 176 18.80 18.37 -20.70
N THR A 177 19.68 19.07 -21.42
CA THR A 177 20.45 20.19 -20.87
C THR A 177 19.89 21.47 -21.47
N ASP A 178 19.59 22.44 -20.62
CA ASP A 178 19.14 23.78 -21.00
C ASP A 178 20.29 24.58 -21.63
N ASP A 179 19.96 25.70 -22.29
CA ASP A 179 20.95 26.62 -22.88
C ASP A 179 21.92 27.18 -21.81
N ASP A 180 21.44 27.29 -20.57
CA ASP A 180 22.21 27.71 -19.38
C ASP A 180 23.08 26.58 -18.77
N GLY A 181 23.16 25.40 -19.41
CA GLY A 181 23.90 24.25 -18.90
C GLY A 181 23.25 23.54 -17.71
N ARG A 182 21.99 23.87 -17.39
CA ARG A 182 21.23 23.24 -16.30
C ARG A 182 20.58 21.96 -16.79
N ILE A 183 20.51 20.94 -15.92
CA ILE A 183 19.83 19.70 -16.26
C ILE A 183 18.32 19.91 -16.10
N VAL A 184 17.58 19.58 -17.16
CA VAL A 184 16.13 19.65 -17.17
C VAL A 184 15.57 18.27 -17.46
N VAL A 185 14.54 17.91 -16.70
CA VAL A 185 13.89 16.61 -16.81
C VAL A 185 12.42 16.76 -17.18
N VAL A 186 11.91 15.82 -17.97
CA VAL A 186 10.48 15.66 -18.21
C VAL A 186 10.02 14.34 -17.60
N ASN A 187 9.01 14.40 -16.73
CA ASN A 187 8.48 13.24 -16.04
C ASN A 187 7.61 12.38 -16.96
N GLY A 188 8.20 11.34 -17.56
CA GLY A 188 7.48 10.32 -18.34
C GLY A 188 7.22 9.02 -17.55
N LEU A 189 7.23 9.06 -16.21
CA LEU A 189 7.06 7.85 -15.39
C LEU A 189 5.60 7.45 -15.16
N GLY A 190 4.64 8.26 -15.59
CA GLY A 190 3.20 7.97 -15.48
C GLY A 190 2.57 8.27 -14.11
N ALA A 191 3.34 8.85 -13.17
CA ALA A 191 2.83 9.33 -11.89
C ALA A 191 3.62 10.56 -11.42
N ASP A 192 3.03 11.34 -10.51
CA ASP A 192 3.69 12.50 -9.91
C ASP A 192 4.92 12.07 -9.09
N ILE A 193 6.04 12.75 -9.33
CA ILE A 193 7.27 12.56 -8.57
C ILE A 193 7.26 13.53 -7.40
N SER A 194 7.27 12.99 -6.19
CA SER A 194 7.43 13.79 -4.97
C SER A 194 8.85 14.29 -4.81
N ARG A 195 9.83 13.44 -5.12
CA ARG A 195 11.26 13.75 -5.03
C ARG A 195 12.06 12.99 -6.07
N LEU A 196 12.92 13.70 -6.79
CA LEU A 196 13.84 13.17 -7.78
C LEU A 196 15.28 13.47 -7.36
N ARG A 197 16.15 12.48 -7.51
CA ARG A 197 17.61 12.63 -7.39
C ARG A 197 18.26 11.99 -8.60
N LEU A 198 18.99 12.77 -9.38
CA LEU A 198 19.71 12.32 -10.57
C LEU A 198 21.21 12.46 -10.30
N ALA A 199 21.99 11.44 -10.63
CA ALA A 199 23.44 11.54 -10.67
C ALA A 199 23.90 11.84 -12.09
N ASP A 200 24.60 12.96 -12.29
CA ASP A 200 25.20 13.29 -13.58
C ASP A 200 26.38 12.36 -13.92
N SER A 201 26.93 12.51 -15.13
CA SER A 201 28.10 11.74 -15.60
C SER A 201 29.34 11.96 -14.72
N ALA A 202 29.46 13.13 -14.07
CA ALA A 202 30.51 13.47 -13.12
C ALA A 202 30.22 12.98 -11.68
N GLY A 203 29.07 12.31 -11.47
CA GLY A 203 28.66 11.80 -10.17
C GLY A 203 28.15 12.86 -9.18
N ARG A 204 27.86 14.09 -9.62
CA ARG A 204 27.17 15.09 -8.78
C ARG A 204 25.68 14.80 -8.77
N ILE A 205 25.07 14.98 -7.60
CA ILE A 205 23.64 14.72 -7.40
C ILE A 205 22.87 16.01 -7.62
N HIS A 206 21.89 15.94 -8.50
CA HIS A 206 20.94 17.00 -8.79
C HIS A 206 19.55 16.61 -8.28
N VAL A 207 18.81 17.56 -7.73
CA VAL A 207 17.54 17.29 -7.04
C VAL A 207 16.41 18.13 -7.60
N ALA A 208 15.21 17.57 -7.57
CA ALA A 208 13.98 18.32 -7.79
C ALA A 208 12.83 17.65 -7.02
N GLY A 209 11.77 18.40 -6.76
CA GLY A 209 10.58 17.91 -6.06
C GLY A 209 9.29 18.28 -6.78
N ALA A 210 8.21 17.59 -6.43
CA ALA A 210 6.85 17.88 -6.88
C ALA A 210 6.70 18.03 -8.42
N ILE A 211 7.28 17.11 -9.18
CA ILE A 211 7.20 17.10 -10.65
C ILE A 211 5.97 16.29 -11.07
N ARG A 212 4.94 16.98 -11.57
CA ARG A 212 3.72 16.31 -12.06
C ARG A 212 4.03 15.37 -13.22
N ALA A 213 3.20 14.34 -13.40
CA ALA A 213 3.27 13.48 -14.59
C ALA A 213 3.18 14.33 -15.87
N GLY A 214 4.13 14.14 -16.80
CA GLY A 214 4.25 14.90 -18.04
C GLY A 214 4.88 16.29 -17.90
N ALA A 215 5.15 16.78 -16.69
CA ALA A 215 5.72 18.12 -16.48
C ALA A 215 7.24 18.14 -16.63
N LYS A 216 7.75 19.32 -17.02
CA LYS A 216 9.18 19.65 -17.08
C LYS A 216 9.62 20.29 -15.76
N ALA A 217 10.81 19.95 -15.28
CA ALA A 217 11.41 20.53 -14.08
C ALA A 217 12.92 20.68 -14.25
N VAL A 218 13.45 21.83 -13.83
CA VAL A 218 14.90 22.08 -13.78
C VAL A 218 15.43 21.48 -12.48
N LEU A 219 16.53 20.73 -12.56
CA LEU A 219 17.18 20.16 -11.39
C LEU A 219 18.14 21.17 -10.77
N GLU A 220 18.15 21.19 -9.43
CA GLU A 220 19.07 21.99 -8.65
C GLU A 220 20.31 21.15 -8.29
N PRO A 221 21.53 21.64 -8.57
CA PRO A 221 22.74 20.94 -8.18
C PRO A 221 22.86 20.92 -6.65
N THR A 222 23.38 19.82 -6.11
CA THR A 222 23.70 19.68 -4.69
C THR A 222 25.21 19.48 -4.52
N ASP A 223 25.75 19.84 -3.35
CA ASP A 223 27.15 19.52 -2.97
C ASP A 223 27.39 18.02 -2.75
N GLN A 224 26.33 17.21 -2.79
CA GLN A 224 26.42 15.76 -2.63
C GLN A 224 26.90 15.10 -3.92
N ARG A 225 27.85 14.18 -3.76
CA ARG A 225 28.30 13.28 -4.82
C ARG A 225 27.86 11.85 -4.54
N VAL A 226 27.81 11.05 -5.59
CA VAL A 226 27.62 9.60 -5.47
C VAL A 226 28.79 8.99 -4.70
N ASP A 227 28.46 8.17 -3.71
CA ASP A 227 29.41 7.33 -2.97
C ASP A 227 29.49 5.96 -3.66
N GLY A 228 28.35 5.43 -4.10
CA GLY A 228 28.29 4.15 -4.83
C GLY A 228 28.77 2.94 -4.02
N SER A 229 28.97 3.10 -2.71
CA SER A 229 29.47 2.07 -1.79
C SER A 229 28.58 0.83 -1.70
N LYS A 230 27.30 0.94 -2.07
CA LYS A 230 26.34 -0.17 -2.04
C LYS A 230 25.85 -0.51 -3.43
N ALA A 231 26.01 -1.77 -3.82
CA ALA A 231 25.37 -2.28 -5.03
C ALA A 231 23.85 -2.41 -4.82
N LEU A 232 23.05 -2.01 -5.80
CA LEU A 232 21.59 -2.16 -5.74
C LEU A 232 21.17 -3.63 -5.57
N ALA A 233 21.97 -4.57 -6.10
CA ALA A 233 21.81 -6.01 -5.88
C ALA A 233 21.74 -6.41 -4.39
N THR A 234 22.37 -5.64 -3.49
CA THR A 234 22.31 -5.91 -2.03
C THR A 234 20.91 -5.71 -1.45
N VAL A 235 20.07 -4.88 -2.09
CA VAL A 235 18.66 -4.70 -1.71
C VAL A 235 17.87 -5.99 -1.96
N TYR A 236 18.24 -6.75 -3.00
CA TYR A 236 17.59 -7.99 -3.39
C TYR A 236 18.04 -9.20 -2.55
N SER A 237 19.28 -9.21 -2.08
CA SER A 237 19.82 -10.30 -1.26
C SER A 237 19.49 -10.20 0.22
N GLN A 238 19.20 -8.99 0.73
CA GLN A 238 18.89 -8.75 2.14
C GLN A 238 17.38 -8.74 2.44
N ARG A 239 17.01 -8.41 3.69
CA ARG A 239 15.62 -8.12 4.10
C ARG A 239 15.13 -6.83 3.42
N TRP A 240 14.75 -6.97 2.15
CA TRP A 240 14.31 -5.95 1.22
C TRP A 240 13.31 -4.93 1.80
N THR A 241 12.43 -5.30 2.72
CA THR A 241 11.46 -4.38 3.38
C THR A 241 12.13 -3.24 4.16
N ARG A 242 13.29 -3.50 4.79
CA ARG A 242 14.11 -2.47 5.43
C ARG A 242 14.99 -1.77 4.41
N SER A 243 15.53 -2.52 3.45
CA SER A 243 16.46 -2.00 2.44
C SER A 243 15.81 -0.96 1.52
N ILE A 244 14.52 -1.11 1.15
CA ILE A 244 13.79 -0.08 0.36
C ILE A 244 13.78 1.28 1.09
N LYS A 245 13.60 1.30 2.42
CA LYS A 245 13.68 2.55 3.19
C LYS A 245 15.09 3.14 3.20
N GLN A 246 16.12 2.29 3.23
CA GLN A 246 17.51 2.74 3.17
C GLN A 246 17.83 3.40 1.83
N VAL A 247 17.27 2.90 0.73
CA VAL A 247 17.44 3.49 -0.62
C VAL A 247 16.93 4.93 -0.68
N SER A 248 15.76 5.23 -0.09
CA SER A 248 15.24 6.62 0.00
C SER A 248 16.02 7.49 1.00
N ASN A 249 16.48 6.92 2.12
CA ASN A 249 17.17 7.68 3.17
C ASN A 249 18.66 7.96 2.86
N GLN A 250 19.33 7.07 2.13
CA GLN A 250 20.76 7.16 1.78
C GLN A 250 20.98 7.02 0.27
N PRO A 251 20.40 7.91 -0.54
CA PRO A 251 20.41 7.78 -2.00
C PRO A 251 21.83 7.81 -2.58
N ALA A 252 22.73 8.63 -2.03
CA ALA A 252 24.11 8.75 -2.48
C ALA A 252 24.91 7.43 -2.43
N ALA A 253 24.56 6.52 -1.51
CA ALA A 253 25.22 5.22 -1.37
C ALA A 253 24.82 4.23 -2.47
N PHE A 254 23.66 4.42 -3.11
CA PHE A 254 23.11 3.50 -4.12
C PHE A 254 23.16 4.07 -5.54
N LEU A 255 23.14 5.40 -5.71
CA LEU A 255 23.24 6.06 -7.00
C LEU A 255 24.62 5.82 -7.64
N ARG A 256 24.62 5.81 -8.97
CA ARG A 256 25.80 5.71 -9.84
C ARG A 256 25.71 6.80 -10.90
N PRO A 257 26.84 7.22 -11.51
CA PRO A 257 26.78 8.16 -12.62
C PRO A 257 25.80 7.69 -13.71
N GLY A 258 24.92 8.58 -14.16
CA GLY A 258 23.88 8.25 -15.16
C GLY A 258 22.65 7.51 -14.63
N THR A 259 22.47 7.41 -13.31
CA THR A 259 21.27 6.82 -12.71
C THR A 259 20.47 7.82 -11.88
N TYR A 260 19.20 7.52 -11.65
CA TYR A 260 18.33 8.34 -10.82
C TYR A 260 17.49 7.53 -9.85
N LEU A 261 16.97 8.23 -8.85
CA LEU A 261 16.02 7.74 -7.87
C LEU A 261 14.82 8.69 -7.83
N ALA A 262 13.65 8.18 -8.20
CA ALA A 262 12.38 8.90 -8.15
C ALA A 262 11.45 8.29 -7.10
N GLU A 263 10.95 9.12 -6.17
CA GLU A 263 9.92 8.76 -5.21
C GLU A 263 8.55 9.17 -5.76
N LEU A 264 7.72 8.21 -6.15
CA LEU A 264 6.42 8.44 -6.80
C LEU A 264 5.28 8.49 -5.78
N MET A 265 4.25 9.27 -6.12
CA MET A 265 3.01 9.38 -5.33
C MET A 265 2.01 8.25 -5.64
N ASP A 266 2.17 7.57 -6.78
CA ASP A 266 1.33 6.46 -7.23
C ASP A 266 2.19 5.34 -7.84
N SER A 267 1.60 4.17 -8.14
CA SER A 267 2.32 2.97 -8.59
C SER A 267 2.04 2.59 -10.06
N PRO A 268 2.62 3.28 -11.06
CA PRO A 268 2.38 2.98 -12.47
C PRO A 268 2.88 1.60 -12.92
N PHE A 269 3.83 1.01 -12.17
CA PHE A 269 4.46 -0.30 -12.45
C PHE A 269 3.84 -1.46 -11.66
N VAL A 270 2.77 -1.23 -10.89
CA VAL A 270 2.12 -2.26 -10.07
C VAL A 270 0.62 -2.10 -10.18
N GLU A 271 -0.10 -3.20 -10.46
CA GLU A 271 -1.57 -3.17 -10.53
C GLU A 271 -2.19 -2.76 -9.19
N SER A 272 -3.40 -2.19 -9.25
CA SER A 272 -4.28 -2.03 -8.07
C SER A 272 -5.22 -3.24 -7.99
N PRO A 273 -4.91 -4.27 -7.19
CA PRO A 273 -5.58 -5.56 -7.30
C PRO A 273 -6.94 -5.61 -6.61
N LEU A 274 -7.27 -4.61 -5.77
CA LEU A 274 -8.54 -4.51 -5.07
C LEU A 274 -9.35 -3.34 -5.64
N LYS A 275 -10.43 -3.65 -6.38
CA LYS A 275 -11.30 -2.63 -7.00
C LYS A 275 -11.97 -1.76 -5.93
N GLY A 276 -11.93 -0.44 -6.12
CA GLY A 276 -12.57 0.54 -5.23
C GLY A 276 -11.91 0.66 -3.84
N ALA A 277 -10.74 0.03 -3.65
CA ALA A 277 -9.99 0.12 -2.41
C ALA A 277 -9.31 1.48 -2.27
N ARG A 278 -9.29 1.99 -1.05
CA ARG A 278 -8.55 3.20 -0.72
C ARG A 278 -7.08 2.86 -0.46
N ALA A 279 -6.19 3.50 -1.19
CA ALA A 279 -4.76 3.50 -0.87
C ALA A 279 -4.54 4.22 0.47
N THR A 280 -3.91 3.56 1.44
CA THR A 280 -3.60 4.17 2.74
C THR A 280 -2.19 4.72 2.80
N LYS A 281 -1.21 4.00 2.26
CA LYS A 281 0.19 4.43 2.25
C LYS A 281 0.96 3.80 1.10
N PHE A 282 1.61 4.66 0.32
CA PHE A 282 2.47 4.28 -0.78
C PHE A 282 3.91 4.72 -0.54
N GLN A 283 4.82 3.78 -0.74
CA GLN A 283 6.24 4.06 -0.86
C GLN A 283 6.71 3.40 -2.15
N VAL A 284 6.64 4.17 -3.24
CA VAL A 284 6.99 3.73 -4.59
C VAL A 284 8.30 4.40 -4.96
N ILE A 285 9.35 3.60 -5.11
CA ILE A 285 10.68 4.08 -5.49
C ILE A 285 11.02 3.50 -6.85
N VAL A 286 11.42 4.36 -7.77
CA VAL A 286 11.96 3.96 -9.08
C VAL A 286 13.44 4.29 -9.12
N TYR A 287 14.26 3.26 -9.29
CA TYR A 287 15.67 3.39 -9.62
C TYR A 287 15.80 3.27 -11.14
N GLY A 288 16.11 4.37 -11.81
CA GLY A 288 16.23 4.39 -13.27
C GLY A 288 17.67 4.36 -13.73
N ILE A 289 17.93 3.56 -14.76
CA ILE A 289 19.18 3.54 -15.50
C ILE A 289 18.91 4.29 -16.80
N SER A 290 19.40 5.53 -16.89
CA SER A 290 19.23 6.35 -18.09
C SER A 290 20.07 5.76 -19.22
N GLY A 291 19.48 5.59 -20.40
CA GLY A 291 20.22 5.21 -21.60
C GLY A 291 21.09 6.34 -22.17
N LYS A 292 20.90 7.58 -21.71
CA LYS A 292 21.77 8.71 -22.00
C LYS A 292 22.70 8.92 -20.81
N ALA A 293 23.73 8.09 -20.70
CA ALA A 293 24.99 8.58 -20.15
C ALA A 293 25.51 9.57 -21.19
N ASP A 294 25.71 10.81 -20.77
CA ASP A 294 26.31 11.88 -21.55
C ASP A 294 27.57 11.35 -22.26
N HIS A 295 27.46 11.02 -23.54
CA HIS A 295 28.61 10.89 -24.41
C HIS A 295 29.09 12.31 -24.66
N GLY A 296 29.80 12.86 -23.68
CA GLY A 296 30.63 14.03 -23.86
C GLY A 296 31.59 13.73 -25.01
N ASN A 297 31.38 14.43 -26.11
CA ASN A 297 32.39 14.68 -27.12
C ASN A 297 33.07 16.01 -26.77
#